data_AF-A0A545SRE4-F1
#
_entry.id   AF-A0A545SRE4-F1
#
_cell.length_a   1.000
_cell.length_b   1.000
_cell.length_c   1.000
_cell.angle_alpha   90.00
_cell.angle_beta   90.00
_cell.angle_gamma   90.00
#
_symmetry.space_group_name_H-M   'P 1'
#
loop_
_entity.id
_entity.type
_entity.pdbx_description
1 polymer ?
#
loop_
_entity_poly.entity_id
_entity_poly.type
_entity_poly.pdbx_seq_one_letter_code
_entity_poly.pdbx_strand_id
1 'polypeptide(L)'
;MSYRRSAPTEREKWLETHKRALIVLGVPEAVVADYWRFVSAIEEGEDHETNWHIGWIDPANFEDLHRLLIERFSADDSYLISDLEARLLLSKH
;
A
#
# COMPACT_ATOMS: atom_id res chain seq x y z
N MET A 1 -20.29 -2.40 -26.65
CA MET A 1 -20.00 -3.26 -25.50
C MET A 1 -20.25 -2.46 -24.23
N SER A 2 -21.33 -2.75 -23.50
CA SER A 2 -21.52 -2.14 -22.17
C SER A 2 -20.65 -2.89 -21.18
N TYR A 3 -19.54 -2.27 -20.77
CA TYR A 3 -18.79 -2.74 -19.62
C TYR A 3 -19.70 -2.60 -18.40
N ARG A 4 -20.36 -3.71 -18.00
CA ARG A 4 -20.91 -3.83 -16.66
C ARG A 4 -19.71 -3.67 -15.73
N ARG A 5 -19.63 -2.56 -14.99
CA ARG A 5 -18.74 -2.47 -13.83
C ARG A 5 -19.12 -3.64 -12.93
N SER A 6 -18.24 -4.63 -12.83
CA SER A 6 -18.35 -5.69 -11.84
C SER A 6 -18.51 -5.04 -10.46
N ALA A 7 -19.25 -5.68 -9.55
CA ALA A 7 -19.31 -5.20 -8.18
C ALA A 7 -17.88 -5.11 -7.62
N PRO A 8 -17.54 -4.05 -6.86
CA PRO A 8 -16.20 -3.90 -6.33
C PRO A 8 -15.86 -5.09 -5.43
N THR A 9 -14.64 -5.59 -5.60
CA THR A 9 -14.05 -6.63 -4.77
C THR A 9 -13.92 -6.15 -3.32
N GLU A 10 -13.78 -7.08 -2.37
CA GLU A 10 -13.57 -6.74 -0.95
C GLU A 10 -12.29 -5.91 -0.75
N ARG A 11 -11.25 -6.14 -1.57
CA ARG A 11 -10.01 -5.35 -1.56
C ARG A 11 -10.22 -3.92 -2.08
N GLU A 12 -11.00 -3.75 -3.15
CA GLU A 12 -11.36 -2.41 -3.65
C GLU A 12 -12.15 -1.62 -2.61
N LYS A 13 -13.14 -2.23 -1.96
CA LYS A 13 -13.90 -1.57 -0.87
C LYS A 13 -13.01 -1.21 0.31
N TRP A 14 -12.07 -2.10 0.65
CA TRP A 14 -11.12 -1.84 1.73
C TRP A 14 -10.21 -0.65 1.40
N LEU A 15 -9.71 -0.56 0.16
CA LEU A 15 -8.91 0.59 -0.29
C LEU A 15 -9.72 1.88 -0.19
N GLU A 16 -10.97 1.90 -0.67
CA GLU A 16 -11.83 3.07 -0.58
C GLU A 16 -12.06 3.52 0.88
N THR A 17 -12.18 2.56 1.80
CA THR A 17 -12.37 2.85 3.23
C THR A 17 -11.12 3.47 3.86
N HIS A 18 -9.92 3.05 3.43
CA HIS A 18 -8.65 3.41 4.08
C HIS A 18 -7.80 4.40 3.29
N LYS A 19 -8.23 4.84 2.09
CA LYS A 19 -7.55 5.81 1.23
C LYS A 19 -6.92 6.97 1.99
N ARG A 20 -7.70 7.62 2.85
CA ARG A 20 -7.23 8.79 3.62
C ARG A 20 -6.13 8.42 4.63
N ALA A 21 -6.24 7.26 5.28
CA ALA A 21 -5.22 6.79 6.21
C ALA A 21 -3.92 6.47 5.48
N LEU A 22 -4.00 5.78 4.34
CA LEU A 22 -2.85 5.46 3.50
C LEU A 22 -2.11 6.73 3.04
N ILE A 23 -2.84 7.79 2.66
CA ILE A 23 -2.23 9.07 2.28
C ILE A 23 -1.49 9.72 3.45
N VAL A 24 -2.12 9.75 4.63
CA VAL A 24 -1.48 10.30 5.85
C VAL A 24 -0.22 9.51 6.21
N LEU A 25 -0.21 8.20 5.95
CA LEU A 25 0.91 7.32 6.22
C LEU A 25 2.02 7.38 5.17
N GLY A 26 1.84 8.15 4.08
CA GLY A 26 2.89 8.43 3.09
C GLY A 26 2.73 7.73 1.74
N VAL A 27 1.61 7.07 1.49
CA VAL A 27 1.28 6.55 0.14
C VAL A 27 0.69 7.68 -0.72
N PRO A 28 1.16 7.95 -1.94
CA PRO A 28 0.69 9.07 -2.73
C PRO A 28 -0.80 8.95 -3.08
N GLU A 29 -1.49 10.09 -3.14
CA GLU A 29 -2.89 10.14 -3.57
C GLU A 29 -3.09 9.52 -4.96
N ALA A 30 -2.14 9.76 -5.89
CA ALA A 30 -2.17 9.19 -7.23
C ALA A 30 -2.10 7.65 -7.24
N VAL A 31 -1.38 7.05 -6.28
CA VAL A 31 -1.26 5.59 -6.15
C VAL A 31 -2.57 5.01 -5.61
N VAL A 32 -3.12 5.59 -4.54
CA VAL A 32 -4.35 5.06 -3.93
C VAL A 32 -5.60 5.36 -4.74
N ALA A 33 -5.57 6.33 -5.66
CA ALA A 33 -6.72 6.70 -6.50
C ALA A 33 -7.15 5.59 -7.47
N ASP A 34 -6.23 4.72 -7.88
CA ASP A 34 -6.48 3.59 -8.77
C ASP A 34 -6.13 2.27 -8.06
N TYR A 35 -7.08 1.33 -8.03
CA TYR A 35 -6.91 0.08 -7.30
C TYR A 35 -5.78 -0.80 -7.86
N TRP A 36 -5.63 -0.89 -9.18
CA TRP A 36 -4.61 -1.74 -9.79
C TRP A 36 -3.22 -1.15 -9.61
N ARG A 37 -3.12 0.17 -9.74
CA ARG A 37 -1.88 0.89 -9.43
C ARG A 37 -1.50 0.73 -7.97
N PHE A 38 -2.46 0.85 -7.05
CA PHE A 38 -2.22 0.59 -5.63
C PHE A 38 -1.70 -0.83 -5.41
N VAL A 39 -2.37 -1.86 -5.94
CA VAL A 39 -1.94 -3.25 -5.78
C VAL A 39 -0.52 -3.48 -6.32
N SER A 40 -0.23 -3.03 -7.55
CA SER A 40 1.12 -3.13 -8.13
C SER A 40 2.15 -2.41 -7.26
N ALA A 41 1.84 -1.22 -6.73
CA ALA A 41 2.75 -0.51 -5.84
C ALA A 41 3.00 -1.21 -4.50
N ILE A 42 2.02 -1.94 -3.96
CA ILE A 42 2.19 -2.77 -2.76
C ILE A 42 3.03 -4.02 -3.08
N GLU A 43 2.78 -4.65 -4.24
CA GLU A 43 3.51 -5.85 -4.68
C GLU A 43 4.99 -5.55 -4.96
N GLU A 44 5.27 -4.44 -5.64
CA GLU A 44 6.61 -4.03 -6.08
C GLU A 44 7.32 -3.14 -5.06
N GLY A 45 6.58 -2.50 -4.14
CA GLY A 45 7.09 -1.50 -3.18
C GLY A 45 7.49 -0.16 -3.81
N GLU A 46 7.11 0.06 -5.06
CA GLU A 46 7.33 1.29 -5.80
C GLU A 46 6.21 1.54 -6.82
N ASP A 47 6.06 2.80 -7.22
CA ASP A 47 5.18 3.22 -8.31
C ASP A 47 5.99 3.99 -9.34
N HIS A 48 6.23 3.37 -10.50
CA HIS A 48 7.07 3.94 -11.56
C HIS A 48 6.54 5.27 -12.12
N GLU A 49 5.23 5.48 -12.13
CA GLU A 49 4.65 6.67 -12.73
C GLU A 49 4.85 7.91 -11.84
N THR A 50 4.82 7.77 -10.51
CA THR A 50 5.17 8.85 -9.57
C THR A 50 6.63 8.83 -9.11
N ASN A 51 7.38 7.78 -9.45
CA ASN A 51 8.68 7.43 -8.86
C ASN A 51 8.63 7.29 -7.32
N TRP A 52 7.46 7.00 -6.76
CA TRP A 52 7.32 6.77 -5.33
C TRP A 52 7.90 5.40 -4.97
N HIS A 53 8.52 5.31 -3.81
CA HIS A 53 9.00 4.06 -3.24
C HIS A 53 9.01 4.15 -1.71
N ILE A 54 9.11 3.00 -1.04
CA ILE A 54 9.08 2.91 0.44
C ILE A 54 10.06 3.85 1.17
N GLY A 55 11.19 4.18 0.53
CA GLY A 55 12.20 5.08 1.10
C GLY A 55 11.70 6.51 1.33
N TRP A 56 10.54 6.89 0.78
CA TRP A 56 9.92 8.20 0.99
C TRP A 56 8.94 8.23 2.16
N ILE A 57 8.58 7.07 2.70
CA ILE A 57 7.71 6.97 3.87
C ILE A 57 8.53 7.34 5.11
N ASP A 58 7.97 8.23 5.94
CA ASP A 58 8.58 8.58 7.23
C ASP A 58 8.70 7.32 8.11
N PRO A 59 9.88 7.00 8.67
CA PRO A 59 10.05 5.88 9.58
C PRO A 59 9.05 5.84 10.74
N ALA A 60 8.57 7.00 11.21
CA ALA A 60 7.53 7.08 12.23
C ALA A 60 6.19 6.43 11.82
N ASN A 61 5.94 6.32 10.51
CA ASN A 61 4.71 5.74 9.96
C ASN A 61 4.85 4.25 9.62
N PHE A 62 6.05 3.65 9.69
CA PHE A 62 6.26 2.26 9.26
C PHE A 62 5.39 1.26 10.01
N GLU A 63 5.25 1.39 11.33
CA GLU A 63 4.47 0.45 12.15
C GLU A 63 2.98 0.55 11.83
N ASP A 64 2.44 1.77 11.74
CA ASP A 64 1.03 1.99 11.44
C ASP A 64 0.68 1.59 10.00
N LEU A 65 1.56 1.86 9.04
CA LEU A 65 1.40 1.44 7.65
C LEU A 65 1.45 -0.07 7.52
N HIS A 66 2.43 -0.72 8.13
CA HIS A 66 2.53 -2.19 8.15
C HIS A 66 1.26 -2.82 8.72
N ARG A 67 0.85 -2.38 9.92
CA ARG A 67 -0.36 -2.88 10.58
C ARG A 67 -1.61 -2.74 9.72
N LEU A 68 -1.76 -1.64 9.00
CA LEU A 68 -2.89 -1.42 8.11
C LEU A 68 -2.82 -2.36 6.89
N LEU A 69 -1.67 -2.47 6.23
CA LEU A 69 -1.53 -3.28 5.01
C LEU A 69 -1.71 -4.78 5.27
N ILE A 70 -1.24 -5.31 6.41
CA ILE A 70 -1.38 -6.74 6.73
C ILE A 70 -2.84 -7.19 6.94
N GLU A 71 -3.81 -6.27 7.01
CA GLU A 71 -5.22 -6.61 7.02
C GLU A 71 -5.68 -7.31 5.72
N ARG A 72 -5.02 -7.02 4.59
CA ARG A 72 -5.43 -7.49 3.25
C ARG A 72 -4.32 -8.08 2.39
N PHE A 73 -3.08 -7.88 2.78
CA PHE A 73 -1.89 -8.26 2.04
C PHE A 73 -0.93 -9.06 2.95
N SER A 74 -0.06 -9.86 2.35
CA SER A 74 0.92 -10.70 3.05
C SER A 74 2.34 -10.34 2.61
N ALA A 75 3.32 -10.57 3.48
CA ALA A 75 4.73 -10.40 3.13
C ALA A 75 5.19 -11.37 2.01
N ASP A 76 4.54 -12.52 1.87
CA ASP A 76 4.85 -13.52 0.84
C ASP A 76 4.61 -12.98 -0.59
N ASP A 77 3.63 -12.09 -0.75
CA ASP A 77 3.19 -11.58 -2.05
C ASP A 77 3.43 -10.06 -2.20
N SER A 78 4.04 -9.39 -1.21
CA SER A 78 4.26 -7.95 -1.21
C SER A 78 5.67 -7.58 -0.77
N TYR A 79 6.44 -7.02 -1.71
CA TYR A 79 7.76 -6.46 -1.42
C TYR A 79 7.67 -5.32 -0.40
N LEU A 80 6.65 -4.46 -0.51
CA LEU A 80 6.46 -3.36 0.44
C LEU A 80 6.32 -3.86 1.88
N ILE A 81 5.51 -4.90 2.12
CA ILE A 81 5.31 -5.44 3.46
C ILE A 81 6.57 -6.11 3.97
N SER A 82 7.25 -6.89 3.13
CA SER A 82 8.52 -7.53 3.49
C SER A 82 9.60 -6.49 3.88
N ASP A 83 9.73 -5.39 3.11
CA ASP A 83 10.71 -4.34 3.43
C ASP A 83 10.31 -3.54 4.67
N LEU A 84 9.01 -3.29 4.90
CA LEU A 84 8.51 -2.69 6.15
C LEU A 84 8.87 -3.56 7.36
N GLU A 85 8.66 -4.88 7.30
CA GLU A 85 9.01 -5.80 8.38
C GLU A 85 10.51 -5.78 8.67
N ALA A 86 11.34 -5.82 7.64
CA ALA A 86 12.79 -5.75 7.78
C ALA A 86 13.23 -4.45 8.47
N ARG A 87 12.67 -3.30 8.08
CA ARG A 87 12.97 -1.99 8.69
C ARG A 87 12.52 -1.91 10.15
N LEU A 88 11.34 -2.44 10.47
CA LEU A 88 10.80 -2.47 11.83
C LEU A 88 11.60 -3.37 12.77
N LEU A 89 12.24 -4.41 12.25
CA LEU A 89 13.18 -5.25 13.02
C LEU A 89 14.47 -4.49 13.31
N LEU A 90 14.99 -3.74 12.34
CA LEU A 90 16.22 -2.95 12.50
C LEU A 90 16.05 -1.78 13.48
N SER A 91 14.86 -1.16 13.55
CA SER A 91 14.62 -0.02 14.43
C SER A 91 14.49 -0.38 15.92
N LYS A 92 14.46 -1.66 16.28
CA LYS A 92 14.36 -2.16 17.66
C LYS A 92 15.71 -2.41 18.35
N HIS A 93 16.82 -2.18 17.64
CA HIS A 93 18.19 -2.39 18.10
C HIS A 93 19.00 -1.09 18.06
#